data_AF-E7G7A5-F1
#
_entry.id   AF-E7G7A5-F1
#
_cell.length_a   1.000
_cell.length_b   1.000
_cell.length_c   1.000
_cell.angle_alpha   90.00
_cell.angle_beta   90.00
_cell.angle_gamma   90.00
#
_symmetry.space_group_name_H-M   'P 1'
#
loop_
_entity.id
_entity.type
_entity.pdbx_description
1 polymer ?
#
loop_
_entity_poly.entity_id
_entity_poly.type
_entity_poly.pdbx_seq_one_letter_code
_entity_poly.pdbx_strand_id
1 'polypeptide(L)'
;MSDADFFHLDNFVEQYKKSDVPKKSRDIFAQLLKQIEKYIKTQKEFKELTEKQLTALFQSQLFKEYDFSEVRQIEYFMIMLSNSITKTSFQQIIDFWIKHFPMHNNISYEKPFFFDMNKVFIYSLGTHKNMSAFEEFTFILKEIQKNIDKDTSQLFYRGHDNINYKAIPSLFRENSWINHEDYMYNQLIMRKTTEFEKCNTNFQRLSKMQHYTLPTRLLDITTNPLVALYFACQNPKKFDGSIILFEEQEKHIRYAHSDSVRIISSLCRLNYLEKNQIFDRIYASSSKVPQQLFDKLASEIAYEKSGFTNKINANSLKQVYIVRANFDNNERIARQAGLFIICTHPKYHDHQIDKIFHKQDGRKVIIHIPKYLKKELLELLDIFDFNKATLYTGMDDVSQYIKEMTHKML
;
A
#
# COMPACT_ATOMS: atom_id res chain seq x y z
N MET A 1 20.81 -13.03 25.03
CA MET A 1 21.08 -11.60 24.80
C MET A 1 20.74 -10.87 26.10
N SER A 2 21.65 -10.02 26.56
CA SER A 2 21.68 -9.42 27.90
C SER A 2 20.47 -8.53 28.24
N ASP A 3 20.13 -8.49 29.53
CA ASP A 3 19.08 -7.70 30.22
C ASP A 3 19.24 -6.15 30.12
N ALA A 4 19.81 -5.60 29.04
CA ALA A 4 20.18 -4.19 28.95
C ALA A 4 19.44 -3.37 27.86
N ASP A 5 18.50 -3.97 27.11
CA ASP A 5 17.72 -3.26 26.08
C ASP A 5 16.26 -2.97 26.53
N PHE A 6 16.04 -2.63 27.79
CA PHE A 6 14.73 -2.20 28.28
C PHE A 6 14.61 -0.67 28.17
N PHE A 7 13.88 -0.25 27.13
CA PHE A 7 13.73 1.14 26.70
C PHE A 7 12.77 1.94 27.61
N HIS A 8 13.21 3.13 28.02
CA HIS A 8 12.43 4.09 28.82
C HIS A 8 11.15 4.56 28.11
N LEU A 9 10.01 4.43 28.80
CA LEU A 9 8.67 4.86 28.39
C LEU A 9 8.60 6.35 27.95
N ASP A 10 9.50 7.19 28.49
CA ASP A 10 9.48 8.65 28.28
C ASP A 10 10.05 9.10 26.92
N ASN A 11 10.93 8.30 26.29
CA ASN A 11 11.58 8.68 25.02
C ASN A 11 10.74 8.41 23.77
N PHE A 12 9.71 7.55 23.84
CA PHE A 12 8.88 7.20 22.67
C PHE A 12 7.60 8.00 22.54
N VAL A 13 7.19 8.70 23.61
CA VAL A 13 6.15 9.73 23.52
C VAL A 13 6.55 10.77 22.47
N GLU A 14 7.84 11.05 22.26
CA GLU A 14 8.36 11.97 21.21
C GLU A 14 8.16 11.49 19.76
N GLN A 15 8.42 10.21 19.46
CA GLN A 15 8.32 9.69 18.08
C GLN A 15 6.87 9.64 17.57
N TYR A 16 5.88 9.50 18.46
CA TYR A 16 4.45 9.49 18.13
C TYR A 16 3.64 10.64 18.77
N LYS A 17 4.29 11.63 19.40
CA LYS A 17 3.70 12.96 19.68
C LYS A 17 3.27 13.66 18.39
N LYS A 18 3.83 13.25 17.25
CA LYS A 18 3.47 13.63 15.87
C LYS A 18 2.38 12.75 15.23
N SER A 19 1.82 11.78 15.95
CA SER A 19 0.70 11.00 15.43
C SER A 19 -0.58 11.81 15.44
N ASP A 20 -1.43 11.63 14.43
CA ASP A 20 -2.77 12.24 14.34
C ASP A 20 -3.75 11.70 15.40
N VAL A 21 -3.27 10.92 16.37
CA VAL A 21 -4.10 10.32 17.43
C VAL A 21 -4.55 11.41 18.43
N PRO A 22 -5.86 11.56 18.68
CA PRO A 22 -6.42 12.46 19.67
C PRO A 22 -5.67 12.39 21.01
N LYS A 23 -5.40 13.57 21.60
CA LYS A 23 -4.72 13.68 22.90
C LYS A 23 -5.42 12.84 23.98
N LYS A 24 -6.75 12.83 24.00
CA LYS A 24 -7.57 12.02 24.92
C LYS A 24 -7.21 10.53 24.84
N SER A 25 -7.10 9.96 23.64
CA SER A 25 -6.74 8.55 23.46
C SER A 25 -5.33 8.24 23.94
N ARG A 26 -4.37 9.15 23.66
CA ARG A 26 -3.00 9.04 24.18
C ARG A 26 -2.96 9.01 25.72
N ASP A 27 -3.71 9.92 26.35
CA ASP A 27 -3.76 10.03 27.82
C ASP A 27 -4.42 8.80 28.47
N ILE A 28 -5.48 8.27 27.87
CA ILE A 28 -6.15 7.04 28.34
C ILE A 28 -5.23 5.83 28.18
N PHE A 29 -4.53 5.72 27.05
CA PHE A 29 -3.63 4.60 26.80
C PHE A 29 -2.43 4.58 27.76
N ALA A 30 -1.86 5.74 28.09
CA ALA A 30 -0.83 5.84 29.11
C ALA A 30 -1.31 5.32 30.48
N GLN A 31 -2.58 5.56 30.83
CA GLN A 31 -3.17 5.02 32.05
C GLN A 31 -3.44 3.51 31.95
N LEU A 32 -3.85 3.00 30.79
CA LEU A 32 -3.99 1.57 30.54
C LEU A 32 -2.66 0.83 30.69
N LEU A 33 -1.57 1.36 30.13
CA LEU A 33 -0.24 0.78 30.32
C LEU A 33 0.15 0.68 31.80
N LYS A 34 -0.09 1.74 32.59
CA LYS A 34 0.13 1.72 34.05
C LYS A 34 -0.75 0.70 34.78
N GLN A 35 -1.98 0.44 34.29
CA GLN A 35 -2.81 -0.63 34.86
C GLN A 35 -2.27 -2.01 34.50
N ILE A 36 -1.80 -2.20 33.26
CA ILE A 36 -1.18 -3.44 32.80
C ILE A 36 0.06 -3.74 33.64
N GLU A 37 0.89 -2.71 33.92
CA GLU A 37 2.03 -2.82 34.85
C GLU A 37 1.65 -3.37 36.23
N LYS A 38 0.46 -3.04 36.77
CA LYS A 38 0.00 -3.56 38.08
C LYS A 38 -0.25 -5.08 38.08
N TYR A 39 -0.57 -5.65 36.93
CA TYR A 39 -0.80 -7.10 36.79
C TYR A 39 0.50 -7.87 36.56
N ILE A 40 1.60 -7.16 36.35
CA ILE A 40 2.90 -7.72 35.98
C ILE A 40 3.84 -7.66 37.20
N LYS A 41 4.45 -8.80 37.56
CA LYS A 41 5.38 -8.87 38.69
C LYS A 41 6.76 -8.38 38.24
N THR A 42 7.05 -7.10 38.42
CA THR A 42 8.36 -6.44 38.12
C THR A 42 8.74 -6.37 36.63
N GLN A 43 9.45 -5.31 36.25
CA GLN A 43 9.93 -5.08 34.87
C GLN A 43 10.82 -6.22 34.32
N LYS A 44 11.40 -7.06 35.19
CA LYS A 44 12.25 -8.20 34.82
C LYS A 44 11.50 -9.53 34.64
N GLU A 45 10.27 -9.65 35.16
CA GLU A 45 9.48 -10.89 35.09
C GLU A 45 8.06 -10.58 34.56
N PHE A 46 7.96 -10.24 33.28
CA PHE A 46 6.67 -10.33 32.57
C PHE A 46 6.24 -11.82 32.51
N LYS A 47 5.59 -12.27 33.58
CA LYS A 47 4.93 -13.59 33.64
C LYS A 47 3.70 -13.60 32.74
N GLU A 48 3.31 -14.79 32.33
CA GLU A 48 2.07 -15.03 31.60
C GLU A 48 0.86 -14.43 32.35
N LEU A 49 0.04 -13.65 31.63
CA LEU A 49 -1.16 -13.03 32.20
C LEU A 49 -2.26 -14.08 32.31
N THR A 50 -2.88 -14.19 33.48
CA THR A 50 -4.01 -15.10 33.69
C THR A 50 -5.28 -14.58 33.01
N GLU A 51 -6.18 -15.48 32.63
CA GLU A 51 -7.48 -15.14 32.04
C GLU A 51 -8.29 -14.16 32.90
N LYS A 52 -8.18 -14.30 34.24
CA LYS A 52 -8.81 -13.38 35.21
C LYS A 52 -8.24 -11.96 35.14
N GLN A 53 -6.92 -11.82 34.99
CA GLN A 53 -6.25 -10.51 34.85
C GLN A 53 -6.59 -9.85 33.51
N LEU A 54 -6.64 -10.63 32.43
CA LEU A 54 -7.05 -10.16 31.11
C LEU A 54 -8.51 -9.68 31.14
N THR A 55 -9.40 -10.47 31.74
CA THR A 55 -10.83 -10.10 31.89
C THR A 55 -10.98 -8.79 32.67
N ALA A 56 -10.24 -8.63 33.78
CA ALA A 56 -10.26 -7.41 34.58
C ALA A 56 -9.72 -6.18 33.80
N LEU A 57 -8.70 -6.37 32.97
CA LEU A 57 -8.16 -5.32 32.09
C LEU A 57 -9.20 -4.86 31.06
N PHE A 58 -9.80 -5.80 30.31
CA PHE A 58 -10.76 -5.50 29.25
C PHE A 58 -12.11 -4.98 29.78
N GLN A 59 -12.46 -5.29 31.03
CA GLN A 59 -13.65 -4.74 31.70
C GLN A 59 -13.39 -3.41 32.42
N SER A 60 -12.14 -2.97 32.50
CA SER A 60 -11.79 -1.72 33.17
C SER A 60 -12.48 -0.52 32.51
N GLN A 61 -12.84 0.47 33.31
CA GLN A 61 -13.47 1.69 32.82
C GLN A 61 -12.55 2.43 31.82
N LEU A 62 -11.24 2.42 32.05
CA LEU A 62 -10.26 3.00 31.13
C LEU A 62 -10.24 2.31 29.76
N PHE A 63 -10.41 0.99 29.72
CA PHE A 63 -10.45 0.27 28.45
C PHE A 63 -11.71 0.64 27.66
N LYS A 64 -12.85 0.77 28.34
CA LYS A 64 -14.12 1.20 27.72
C LYS A 64 -14.09 2.67 27.23
N GLU A 65 -13.30 3.52 27.89
CA GLU A 65 -13.14 4.92 27.50
C GLU A 65 -12.16 5.12 26.33
N TYR A 66 -11.32 4.12 26.02
CA TYR A 66 -10.43 4.18 24.87
C TYR A 66 -11.21 3.99 23.56
N ASP A 67 -10.94 4.87 22.59
CA ASP A 67 -11.65 4.87 21.32
C ASP A 67 -11.11 3.78 20.39
N PHE A 68 -11.73 2.60 20.43
CA PHE A 68 -11.49 1.52 19.47
C PHE A 68 -12.44 1.56 18.26
N SER A 69 -13.05 2.71 17.93
CA SER A 69 -13.87 2.85 16.72
C SER A 69 -13.07 3.14 15.47
N GLU A 70 -11.79 3.52 15.61
CA GLU A 70 -10.90 3.77 14.48
C GLU A 70 -9.72 2.78 14.44
N VAL A 71 -9.44 2.22 13.26
CA VAL A 71 -8.34 1.25 13.06
C VAL A 71 -7.00 1.84 13.50
N ARG A 72 -6.76 3.13 13.25
CA ARG A 72 -5.52 3.81 13.65
C ARG A 72 -5.32 3.82 15.18
N GLN A 73 -6.40 3.94 15.94
CA GLN A 73 -6.35 3.92 17.40
C GLN A 73 -5.99 2.52 17.91
N ILE A 74 -6.51 1.48 17.26
CA ILE A 74 -6.14 0.10 17.56
C ILE A 74 -4.69 -0.16 17.17
N GLU A 75 -4.24 0.25 15.98
CA GLU A 75 -2.83 0.13 15.57
C GLU A 75 -1.89 0.78 16.59
N TYR A 76 -2.23 1.99 17.04
CA TYR A 76 -1.47 2.68 18.08
C TYR A 76 -1.44 1.89 19.39
N PHE A 77 -2.60 1.43 19.86
CA PHE A 77 -2.70 0.58 21.05
C PHE A 77 -1.81 -0.67 20.93
N MET A 78 -1.90 -1.38 19.80
CA MET A 78 -1.20 -2.64 19.53
C MET A 78 0.31 -2.45 19.49
N ILE A 79 0.80 -1.45 18.75
CA ILE A 79 2.23 -1.16 18.62
C ILE A 79 2.81 -0.79 19.98
N MET A 80 2.16 0.13 20.67
CA MET A 80 2.66 0.59 21.95
C MET A 80 2.61 -0.52 22.99
N LEU A 81 1.56 -1.34 22.99
CA LEU A 81 1.48 -2.52 23.85
C LEU A 81 2.60 -3.51 23.53
N SER A 82 2.83 -3.85 22.25
CA SER A 82 3.89 -4.78 21.85
C SER A 82 5.29 -4.31 22.23
N ASN A 83 5.50 -2.99 22.30
CA ASN A 83 6.77 -2.40 22.71
C ASN A 83 6.92 -2.33 24.24
N SER A 84 5.81 -2.39 24.98
CA SER A 84 5.80 -2.21 26.43
C SER A 84 5.84 -3.52 27.22
N ILE A 85 5.53 -4.66 26.58
CA ILE A 85 5.42 -5.96 27.25
C ILE A 85 6.15 -7.06 26.46
N THR A 86 6.41 -8.21 27.09
CA THR A 86 7.04 -9.34 26.39
C THR A 86 6.17 -9.88 25.26
N LYS A 87 6.82 -10.44 24.24
CA LYS A 87 6.15 -11.09 23.09
C LYS A 87 5.11 -12.13 23.51
N THR A 88 5.39 -12.91 24.56
CA THR A 88 4.47 -13.91 25.10
C THR A 88 3.21 -13.27 25.69
N SER A 89 3.36 -12.28 26.57
CA SER A 89 2.22 -11.58 27.18
C SER A 89 1.41 -10.80 26.15
N PHE A 90 2.08 -10.18 25.16
CA PHE A 90 1.41 -9.54 24.03
C PHE A 90 0.54 -10.54 23.28
N GLN A 91 1.10 -11.69 22.89
CA GLN A 91 0.35 -12.72 22.19
C GLN A 91 -0.86 -13.20 23.01
N GLN A 92 -0.71 -13.39 24.32
CA GLN A 92 -1.82 -13.76 25.21
C GLN A 92 -2.93 -12.71 25.27
N ILE A 93 -2.58 -11.42 25.35
CA ILE A 93 -3.57 -10.32 25.33
C ILE A 93 -4.32 -10.32 23.99
N ILE A 94 -3.60 -10.48 22.87
CA ILE A 94 -4.20 -10.48 21.54
C ILE A 94 -5.10 -11.70 21.35
N ASP A 95 -4.65 -12.87 21.78
CA ASP A 95 -5.41 -14.11 21.69
C ASP A 95 -6.69 -14.05 22.53
N PHE A 96 -6.59 -13.51 23.75
CA PHE A 96 -7.76 -13.29 24.59
C PHE A 96 -8.71 -12.26 23.97
N TRP A 97 -8.19 -11.14 23.47
CA TRP A 97 -9.03 -10.12 22.82
C TRP A 97 -9.80 -10.76 21.66
N ILE A 98 -9.10 -11.37 20.71
CA ILE A 98 -9.73 -11.94 19.50
C ILE A 98 -10.77 -13.00 19.87
N LYS A 99 -10.50 -13.82 20.89
CA LYS A 99 -11.44 -14.84 21.37
C LYS A 99 -12.71 -14.24 21.98
N HIS A 100 -12.61 -13.16 22.75
CA HIS A 100 -13.73 -12.63 23.54
C HIS A 100 -14.41 -11.39 22.94
N PHE A 101 -13.73 -10.66 22.06
CA PHE A 101 -14.23 -9.49 21.35
C PHE A 101 -13.84 -9.58 19.87
N PRO A 102 -14.45 -10.51 19.11
CA PRO A 102 -14.14 -10.72 17.70
C PRO A 102 -14.55 -9.53 16.81
N MET A 103 -15.36 -8.60 17.35
CA MET A 103 -15.76 -7.33 16.73
C MET A 103 -16.01 -6.25 17.80
N HIS A 104 -15.70 -4.99 17.47
CA HIS A 104 -15.94 -3.84 18.34
C HIS A 104 -16.13 -2.57 17.49
N ASN A 105 -17.23 -1.82 17.67
CA ASN A 105 -17.50 -0.56 16.97
C ASN A 105 -17.23 -0.59 15.46
N ASN A 106 -17.76 -1.61 14.77
CA ASN A 106 -17.57 -1.89 13.34
C ASN A 106 -16.15 -2.32 12.93
N ILE A 107 -15.21 -2.44 13.86
CA ILE A 107 -13.91 -3.02 13.58
C ILE A 107 -13.98 -4.53 13.79
N SER A 108 -13.57 -5.27 12.76
CA SER A 108 -13.42 -6.71 12.80
C SER A 108 -11.97 -7.11 13.07
N TYR A 109 -11.83 -8.28 13.67
CA TYR A 109 -10.58 -8.84 14.14
C TYR A 109 -10.34 -10.18 13.44
N GLU A 110 -9.43 -10.19 12.47
CA GLU A 110 -8.93 -11.42 11.85
C GLU A 110 -7.43 -11.47 12.08
N LYS A 111 -6.90 -12.50 12.74
CA LYS A 111 -5.44 -12.60 12.93
C LYS A 111 -4.74 -12.49 11.57
N PRO A 112 -3.75 -11.60 11.38
CA PRO A 112 -3.12 -10.64 12.32
C PRO A 112 -3.51 -9.15 12.16
N PHE A 113 -4.63 -8.80 11.53
CA PHE A 113 -5.00 -7.43 11.16
C PHE A 113 -6.40 -7.01 11.66
N PHE A 114 -6.64 -5.70 11.63
CA PHE A 114 -7.90 -5.08 12.02
C PHE A 114 -8.42 -4.26 10.86
N PHE A 115 -9.73 -4.25 10.67
CA PHE A 115 -10.33 -3.49 9.59
C PHE A 115 -11.73 -3.00 9.94
N ASP A 116 -12.09 -1.87 9.36
CA ASP A 116 -13.41 -1.26 9.50
C ASP A 116 -14.39 -1.92 8.50
N MET A 117 -15.33 -2.70 9.03
CA MET A 117 -16.36 -3.43 8.28
C MET A 117 -17.26 -2.52 7.44
N ASN A 118 -17.36 -1.23 7.79
CA ASN A 118 -18.14 -0.26 7.04
C ASN A 118 -17.35 0.33 5.86
N LYS A 119 -16.03 0.14 5.82
CA LYS A 119 -15.16 0.68 4.76
C LYS A 119 -14.54 -0.41 3.89
N VAL A 120 -14.38 -1.62 4.43
CA VAL A 120 -13.68 -2.72 3.77
C VAL A 120 -14.53 -3.99 3.85
N PHE A 121 -14.58 -4.70 2.73
CA PHE A 121 -15.14 -6.03 2.60
C PHE A 121 -14.01 -7.00 2.24
N ILE A 122 -13.85 -8.07 3.01
CA ILE A 122 -12.72 -9.01 2.87
C ILE A 122 -13.22 -10.38 2.43
N TYR A 123 -12.65 -10.87 1.34
CA TYR A 123 -12.68 -12.28 1.00
C TYR A 123 -11.40 -12.93 1.51
N SER A 124 -11.48 -13.75 2.56
CA SER A 124 -10.32 -14.50 3.06
C SER A 124 -10.23 -15.86 2.38
N LEU A 125 -9.04 -16.22 1.89
CA LEU A 125 -8.77 -17.61 1.50
C LEU A 125 -8.67 -18.52 2.74
N GLY A 126 -8.85 -19.83 2.51
CA GLY A 126 -8.80 -20.87 3.51
C GLY A 126 -10.06 -21.01 4.36
N THR A 127 -11.17 -20.37 3.97
CA THR A 127 -12.44 -20.40 4.73
C THR A 127 -13.33 -21.57 4.33
N HIS A 128 -13.23 -22.02 3.07
CA HIS A 128 -14.00 -23.14 2.55
C HIS A 128 -13.24 -24.47 2.72
N LYS A 129 -13.58 -25.24 3.77
CA LYS A 129 -12.89 -26.51 4.13
C LYS A 129 -12.79 -27.58 3.03
N ASN A 130 -13.64 -27.51 1.99
CA ASN A 130 -13.71 -28.49 0.91
C ASN A 130 -13.12 -27.97 -0.42
N MET A 131 -12.44 -26.82 -0.41
CA MET A 131 -11.79 -26.24 -1.59
C MET A 131 -10.30 -26.09 -1.33
N SER A 132 -9.48 -26.34 -2.35
CA SER A 132 -8.10 -25.89 -2.35
C SER A 132 -8.05 -24.35 -2.36
N ALA A 133 -6.91 -23.79 -1.93
CA ALA A 133 -6.73 -22.34 -1.89
C ALA A 133 -6.90 -21.69 -3.28
N PHE A 134 -6.51 -22.40 -4.34
CA PHE A 134 -6.65 -21.93 -5.72
C PHE A 134 -8.09 -21.98 -6.22
N GLU A 135 -8.83 -23.07 -5.93
CA GLU A 135 -10.25 -23.15 -6.28
C GLU A 135 -11.04 -22.03 -5.59
N GLU A 136 -10.80 -21.81 -4.30
CA GLU A 136 -11.42 -20.72 -3.53
C GLU A 136 -11.07 -19.35 -4.13
N PHE A 137 -9.81 -19.13 -4.52
CA PHE A 137 -9.40 -17.91 -5.20
C PHE A 137 -10.17 -17.69 -6.52
N THR A 138 -10.29 -18.73 -7.36
CA THR A 138 -11.05 -18.62 -8.60
C THR A 138 -12.55 -18.41 -8.36
N PHE A 139 -13.10 -19.00 -7.30
CA PHE A 139 -14.48 -18.79 -6.88
C PHE A 139 -14.71 -17.33 -6.48
N ILE A 140 -13.86 -16.76 -5.63
CA ILE A 140 -13.91 -15.35 -5.22
C ILE A 140 -13.84 -14.43 -6.43
N LEU A 141 -12.93 -14.68 -7.38
CA LEU A 141 -12.83 -13.87 -8.61
C LEU A 141 -14.13 -13.91 -9.43
N LYS A 142 -14.79 -15.08 -9.51
CA LYS A 142 -16.08 -15.22 -10.19
C LYS A 142 -17.17 -14.42 -9.47
N GLU A 143 -17.23 -14.47 -8.14
CA GLU A 143 -18.20 -13.70 -7.35
C GLU A 143 -18.00 -12.20 -7.55
N ILE A 144 -16.76 -11.72 -7.49
CA ILE A 144 -16.44 -10.31 -7.72
C ILE A 144 -16.86 -9.88 -9.13
N GLN A 145 -16.57 -10.68 -10.15
CA GLN A 145 -16.90 -10.35 -11.55
C GLN A 145 -18.41 -10.32 -11.85
N LYS A 146 -19.26 -10.96 -11.05
CA LYS A 146 -20.72 -10.92 -11.27
C LYS A 146 -21.29 -9.52 -11.08
N ASN A 147 -20.66 -8.70 -10.25
CA ASN A 147 -21.14 -7.37 -9.89
C ASN A 147 -20.56 -6.25 -10.76
N ILE A 148 -19.94 -6.59 -11.89
CA ILE A 148 -19.22 -5.65 -12.74
C ILE A 148 -19.82 -5.66 -14.13
N ASP A 149 -20.12 -4.46 -14.62
CA ASP A 149 -20.51 -4.26 -16.00
C ASP A 149 -19.28 -4.40 -16.91
N LYS A 150 -19.15 -5.58 -17.50
CA LYS A 150 -18.02 -5.95 -18.37
C LYS A 150 -17.97 -5.16 -19.67
N ASP A 151 -19.07 -4.53 -20.07
CA ASP A 151 -19.12 -3.75 -21.31
C ASP A 151 -18.56 -2.34 -21.12
N THR A 152 -18.55 -1.84 -19.87
CA THR A 152 -18.13 -0.45 -19.58
C THR A 152 -16.90 -0.34 -18.70
N SER A 153 -16.64 -1.34 -17.87
CA SER A 153 -15.66 -1.25 -16.77
C SER A 153 -14.68 -2.43 -16.76
N GLN A 154 -13.46 -2.15 -16.33
CA GLN A 154 -12.39 -3.14 -16.21
C GLN A 154 -11.85 -3.21 -14.78
N LEU A 155 -11.55 -4.44 -14.34
CA LEU A 155 -10.84 -4.69 -13.09
C LEU A 155 -9.32 -4.68 -13.25
N PHE A 156 -8.65 -4.17 -12.23
CA PHE A 156 -7.21 -4.21 -12.06
C PHE A 156 -6.87 -4.67 -10.65
N TYR A 157 -5.69 -5.27 -10.51
CA TYR A 157 -5.28 -5.92 -9.28
C TYR A 157 -3.90 -5.41 -8.85
N ARG A 158 -3.68 -5.37 -7.54
CA ARG A 158 -2.34 -5.19 -6.97
C ARG A 158 -2.15 -6.15 -5.81
N GLY A 159 -1.14 -7.01 -5.91
CA GLY A 159 -0.71 -7.87 -4.81
C GLY A 159 0.22 -7.15 -3.85
N HIS A 160 -0.06 -7.24 -2.56
CA HIS A 160 0.83 -6.87 -1.48
C HIS A 160 1.17 -8.11 -0.67
N ASP A 161 2.46 -8.33 -0.43
CA ASP A 161 2.97 -9.42 0.39
C ASP A 161 2.74 -9.19 1.90
N ASN A 162 2.34 -7.98 2.28
CA ASN A 162 1.92 -7.61 3.62
C ASN A 162 0.57 -6.87 3.55
N ILE A 163 -0.47 -7.42 4.17
CA ILE A 163 -1.82 -6.84 4.19
C ILE A 163 -1.89 -5.43 4.79
N ASN A 164 -0.91 -5.05 5.62
CA ASN A 164 -0.85 -3.71 6.23
C ASN A 164 -0.25 -2.65 5.29
N TYR A 165 0.15 -3.02 4.06
CA TYR A 165 0.70 -2.06 3.12
C TYR A 165 -0.38 -1.16 2.53
N LYS A 166 -0.11 0.15 2.58
CA LYS A 166 -0.93 1.14 1.88
C LYS A 166 -0.65 1.08 0.38
N ALA A 167 -1.72 1.19 -0.41
CA ALA A 167 -1.65 1.35 -1.87
C ALA A 167 -1.26 2.78 -2.25
N ILE A 168 -0.03 3.16 -1.92
CA ILE A 168 0.57 4.46 -2.27
C ILE A 168 1.84 4.25 -3.12
N PRO A 169 2.14 5.17 -4.07
CA PRO A 169 3.41 5.19 -4.78
C PRO A 169 4.61 5.19 -3.83
N SER A 170 5.73 4.63 -4.28
CA SER A 170 6.96 4.60 -3.50
C SER A 170 7.42 6.00 -3.10
N LEU A 171 7.29 6.98 -4.00
CA LEU A 171 7.64 8.39 -3.74
C LEU A 171 6.94 8.98 -2.51
N PHE A 172 5.73 8.53 -2.18
CA PHE A 172 4.93 9.09 -1.08
C PHE A 172 5.20 8.42 0.27
N ARG A 173 6.06 7.40 0.31
CA ARG A 173 6.38 6.67 1.54
C ARG A 173 7.32 7.44 2.45
N GLU A 174 8.14 8.34 1.89
CA GLU A 174 9.10 9.13 2.63
C GLU A 174 9.03 10.61 2.25
N ASN A 175 8.97 11.47 3.26
CA ASN A 175 8.95 12.92 3.06
C ASN A 175 10.19 13.41 2.31
N SER A 176 11.36 12.82 2.60
CA SER A 176 12.61 13.17 1.91
C SER A 176 12.54 12.90 0.41
N TRP A 177 11.84 11.85 -0.02
CA TRP A 177 11.73 11.49 -1.44
C TRP A 177 10.80 12.43 -2.21
N ILE A 178 9.59 12.69 -1.71
CA ILE A 178 8.69 13.66 -2.37
C ILE A 178 9.27 15.08 -2.39
N ASN A 179 10.01 15.46 -1.35
CA ASN A 179 10.65 16.77 -1.26
C ASN A 179 11.75 16.98 -2.31
N HIS A 180 12.35 15.90 -2.81
CA HIS A 180 13.50 15.93 -3.72
C HIS A 180 13.27 15.08 -4.99
N GLU A 181 12.02 14.90 -5.41
CA GLU A 181 11.69 14.12 -6.61
C GLU A 181 12.42 14.65 -7.86
N ASP A 182 12.47 15.96 -8.04
CA ASP A 182 13.15 16.63 -9.15
C ASP A 182 14.66 16.42 -9.13
N TYR A 183 15.26 16.52 -7.94
CA TYR A 183 16.66 16.19 -7.75
C TYR A 183 16.93 14.72 -8.12
N MET A 184 16.20 13.76 -7.54
CA MET A 184 16.39 12.33 -7.83
C MET A 184 16.22 12.02 -9.32
N TYR A 185 15.19 12.59 -9.94
CA TYR A 185 14.92 12.46 -11.36
C TYR A 185 16.10 12.94 -12.22
N ASN A 186 16.58 14.16 -11.98
CA ASN A 186 17.69 14.74 -12.75
C ASN A 186 19.00 13.98 -12.49
N GLN A 187 19.28 13.61 -11.24
CA GLN A 187 20.48 12.89 -10.85
C GLN A 187 20.59 11.52 -11.54
N LEU A 188 19.48 10.79 -11.70
CA LEU A 188 19.49 9.50 -12.37
C LEU A 188 19.64 9.64 -13.89
N ILE A 189 18.96 10.61 -14.51
CA ILE A 189 19.12 10.90 -15.95
C ILE A 189 20.57 11.28 -16.26
N MET A 190 21.18 12.19 -15.49
CA MET A 190 22.55 12.61 -15.71
C MET A 190 23.58 11.48 -15.57
N ARG A 191 23.34 10.52 -14.65
CA ARG A 191 24.27 9.40 -14.42
C ARG A 191 24.11 8.25 -15.41
N LYS A 192 22.93 8.14 -16.03
CA LYS A 192 22.55 7.01 -16.89
C LYS A 192 21.93 7.49 -18.20
N THR A 193 22.49 8.54 -18.80
CA THR A 193 21.95 9.19 -20.00
C THR A 193 21.58 8.20 -21.11
N THR A 194 22.48 7.25 -21.41
CA THR A 194 22.30 6.22 -22.44
C THR A 194 21.09 5.32 -22.19
N GLU A 195 20.76 5.06 -20.92
CA GLU A 195 19.58 4.28 -20.56
C GLU A 195 18.27 5.02 -20.89
N PHE A 196 18.28 6.35 -20.92
CA PHE A 196 17.09 7.16 -21.14
C PHE A 196 16.97 7.72 -22.57
N GLU A 197 17.90 7.40 -23.47
CA GLU A 197 17.89 7.89 -24.86
C GLU A 197 16.59 7.55 -25.61
N LYS A 198 16.05 6.34 -25.38
CA LYS A 198 14.79 5.89 -25.99
C LYS A 198 13.53 6.34 -25.23
N CYS A 199 13.69 7.09 -24.13
CA CYS A 199 12.58 7.60 -23.34
C CYS A 199 12.24 9.04 -23.79
N ASN A 200 11.19 9.16 -24.59
CA ASN A 200 10.76 10.42 -25.19
C ASN A 200 9.89 11.26 -24.24
N THR A 201 9.29 10.64 -23.22
CA THR A 201 8.37 11.29 -22.28
C THR A 201 8.79 11.11 -20.83
N ASN A 202 8.39 12.05 -19.96
CA ASN A 202 8.55 11.96 -18.51
C ASN A 202 7.89 10.69 -17.96
N PHE A 203 6.74 10.27 -18.49
CA PHE A 203 6.11 9.02 -18.10
C PHE A 203 6.99 7.80 -18.37
N GLN A 204 7.57 7.68 -19.56
CA GLN A 204 8.49 6.58 -19.90
C GLN A 204 9.73 6.60 -19.01
N ARG A 205 10.28 7.79 -18.74
CA ARG A 205 11.41 7.95 -17.80
C ARG A 205 11.02 7.48 -16.42
N LEU A 206 9.91 7.95 -15.84
CA LEU A 206 9.42 7.50 -14.53
C LEU A 206 9.18 5.99 -14.47
N SER A 207 8.59 5.39 -15.50
CA SER A 207 8.39 3.94 -15.58
C SER A 207 9.73 3.19 -15.59
N LYS A 208 10.72 3.65 -16.35
CA LYS A 208 12.08 3.06 -16.36
C LYS A 208 12.82 3.29 -15.03
N MET A 209 12.65 4.45 -14.40
CA MET A 209 13.20 4.75 -13.08
C MET A 209 12.65 3.80 -12.00
N GLN A 210 11.34 3.52 -12.03
CA GLN A 210 10.69 2.57 -11.12
C GLN A 210 11.19 1.13 -11.32
N HIS A 211 11.52 0.76 -12.55
CA HIS A 211 12.15 -0.54 -12.85
C HIS A 211 13.50 -0.68 -12.12
N TYR A 212 14.30 0.39 -12.07
CA TYR A 212 15.54 0.47 -11.29
C TYR A 212 15.33 0.96 -9.85
N THR A 213 14.15 0.71 -9.28
CA THR A 213 13.80 0.94 -7.86
C THR A 213 13.89 2.38 -7.36
N LEU A 214 14.08 3.38 -8.24
CA LEU A 214 13.98 4.78 -7.83
C LEU A 214 12.52 5.10 -7.44
N PRO A 215 12.27 5.76 -6.29
CA PRO A 215 10.92 6.14 -5.89
C PRO A 215 10.24 7.05 -6.91
N THR A 216 9.04 6.69 -7.36
CA THR A 216 8.27 7.50 -8.32
C THR A 216 6.82 7.66 -7.90
N ARG A 217 6.12 8.58 -8.59
CA ARG A 217 4.68 8.82 -8.46
C ARG A 217 3.79 7.76 -9.12
N LEU A 218 4.37 6.69 -9.65
CA LEU A 218 3.65 5.57 -10.26
C LEU A 218 3.38 4.49 -9.22
N LEU A 219 2.17 3.93 -9.26
CA LEU A 219 1.78 2.77 -8.47
C LEU A 219 1.47 1.62 -9.44
N ASP A 220 2.21 0.51 -9.35
CA ASP A 220 2.00 -0.63 -10.25
C ASP A 220 0.65 -1.32 -10.00
N ILE A 221 -0.03 -1.69 -11.06
CA ILE A 221 -1.19 -2.58 -11.04
C ILE A 221 -1.05 -3.58 -12.19
N THR A 222 -1.86 -4.62 -12.21
CA THR A 222 -1.89 -5.62 -13.27
C THR A 222 -3.33 -5.93 -13.66
N THR A 223 -3.57 -6.27 -14.92
CA THR A 223 -4.85 -6.87 -15.34
C THR A 223 -4.92 -8.37 -15.04
N ASN A 224 -3.80 -9.01 -14.70
CA ASN A 224 -3.74 -10.44 -14.46
C ASN A 224 -3.83 -10.75 -12.95
N PRO A 225 -4.93 -11.38 -12.48
CA PRO A 225 -5.09 -11.70 -11.06
C PRO A 225 -4.04 -12.69 -10.54
N LEU A 226 -3.45 -13.56 -11.39
CA LEU A 226 -2.39 -14.49 -10.98
C LEU A 226 -1.07 -13.77 -10.73
N VAL A 227 -0.78 -12.72 -11.50
CA VAL A 227 0.38 -11.85 -11.23
C VAL A 227 0.21 -11.14 -9.88
N ALA A 228 -0.99 -10.65 -9.58
CA ALA A 228 -1.27 -10.07 -8.27
C ALA A 228 -1.18 -11.10 -7.14
N LEU A 229 -1.67 -12.33 -7.35
CA LEU A 229 -1.54 -13.41 -6.37
C LEU A 229 -0.08 -13.77 -6.09
N TYR A 230 0.75 -13.85 -7.14
CA TYR A 230 2.18 -14.04 -7.00
C TYR A 230 2.82 -12.95 -6.12
N PHE A 231 2.56 -11.68 -6.40
CA PHE A 231 3.08 -10.57 -5.58
C PHE A 231 2.56 -10.61 -4.14
N ALA A 232 1.32 -11.03 -3.92
CA ALA A 232 0.78 -11.20 -2.57
C ALA A 232 1.46 -12.33 -1.79
N CYS A 233 2.08 -13.30 -2.48
CA CYS A 233 2.71 -14.46 -1.85
C CYS A 233 4.23 -14.37 -1.68
N GLN A 234 4.92 -13.41 -2.32
CA GLN A 234 6.40 -13.34 -2.41
C GLN A 234 7.18 -13.48 -1.08
N ASN A 235 6.60 -13.10 0.07
CA ASN A 235 7.22 -13.26 1.39
C ASN A 235 6.45 -14.25 2.29
N PRO A 236 6.48 -15.57 1.98
CA PRO A 236 5.59 -16.57 2.58
C PRO A 236 5.82 -16.84 4.07
N LYS A 237 6.94 -16.36 4.65
CA LYS A 237 7.30 -16.63 6.05
C LYS A 237 6.99 -15.47 7.01
N LYS A 238 6.69 -14.27 6.51
CA LYS A 238 6.64 -13.07 7.34
C LYS A 238 5.23 -12.65 7.69
N PHE A 239 4.43 -12.30 6.69
CA PHE A 239 3.14 -11.64 6.87
C PHE A 239 2.06 -12.29 6.00
N ASP A 240 0.81 -12.06 6.37
CA ASP A 240 -0.33 -12.31 5.50
C ASP A 240 -0.31 -11.31 4.34
N GLY A 241 -0.82 -11.73 3.18
CA GLY A 241 -0.83 -10.94 1.96
C GLY A 241 -2.22 -10.45 1.64
N SER A 242 -2.32 -9.59 0.64
CA SER A 242 -3.60 -9.10 0.15
C SER A 242 -3.55 -8.79 -1.33
N ILE A 243 -4.67 -8.96 -2.01
CA ILE A 243 -4.90 -8.42 -3.34
C ILE A 243 -5.92 -7.30 -3.21
N ILE A 244 -5.53 -6.12 -3.68
CA ILE A 244 -6.37 -4.94 -3.73
C ILE A 244 -6.90 -4.80 -5.15
N LEU A 245 -8.19 -4.48 -5.27
CA LEU A 245 -8.87 -4.35 -6.55
C LEU A 245 -9.18 -2.89 -6.86
N PHE A 246 -8.98 -2.55 -8.13
CA PHE A 246 -9.37 -1.28 -8.71
C PHE A 246 -10.35 -1.53 -9.85
N GLU A 247 -11.25 -0.58 -10.07
CA GLU A 247 -12.24 -0.62 -11.12
C GLU A 247 -12.29 0.75 -11.79
N GLU A 248 -12.27 0.76 -13.12
CA GLU A 248 -12.38 2.00 -13.89
C GLU A 248 -13.09 1.75 -15.22
N GLN A 249 -13.82 2.76 -15.69
CA GLN A 249 -14.49 2.73 -16.99
C GLN A 249 -13.47 2.87 -18.12
N GLU A 250 -13.65 2.15 -19.22
CA GLU A 250 -12.66 2.14 -20.32
C GLU A 250 -12.38 3.56 -20.85
N LYS A 251 -13.39 4.43 -20.92
CA LYS A 251 -13.27 5.83 -21.35
C LYS A 251 -12.41 6.72 -20.43
N HIS A 252 -12.17 6.31 -19.19
CA HIS A 252 -11.35 7.05 -18.23
C HIS A 252 -9.91 6.54 -18.15
N ILE A 253 -9.66 5.31 -18.61
CA ILE A 253 -8.32 4.78 -18.79
C ILE A 253 -7.57 5.67 -19.80
N ARG A 254 -6.31 5.94 -19.51
CA ARG A 254 -5.47 6.82 -20.32
C ARG A 254 -4.32 6.07 -20.94
N TYR A 255 -3.93 6.47 -22.14
CA TYR A 255 -2.66 6.05 -22.73
C TYR A 255 -1.54 6.97 -22.26
N ALA A 256 -0.31 6.44 -22.23
CA ALA A 256 0.89 7.17 -21.82
C ALA A 256 1.09 8.52 -22.54
N HIS A 257 0.63 8.63 -23.78
CA HIS A 257 0.76 9.84 -24.62
C HIS A 257 -0.41 10.83 -24.48
N SER A 258 -1.36 10.59 -23.57
CA SER A 258 -2.46 11.53 -23.33
C SER A 258 -1.99 12.77 -22.56
N ASP A 259 -2.65 13.91 -22.77
CA ASP A 259 -2.24 15.18 -22.14
C ASP A 259 -2.32 15.12 -20.62
N SER A 260 -3.33 14.44 -20.05
CA SER A 260 -3.44 14.28 -18.59
C SER A 260 -2.23 13.53 -18.00
N VAL A 261 -1.75 12.49 -18.67
CA VAL A 261 -0.57 11.73 -18.23
C VAL A 261 0.71 12.56 -18.38
N ARG A 262 0.87 13.31 -19.48
CA ARG A 262 2.01 14.22 -19.67
C ARG A 262 2.05 15.32 -18.61
N ILE A 263 0.89 15.92 -18.28
CA ILE A 263 0.78 16.95 -17.25
C ILE A 263 1.22 16.40 -15.89
N ILE A 264 0.67 15.26 -15.46
CA ILE A 264 1.00 14.70 -14.15
C ILE A 264 2.44 14.19 -14.09
N SER A 265 2.94 13.54 -15.16
CA SER A 265 4.32 13.05 -15.18
C SER A 265 5.33 14.21 -15.14
N SER A 266 5.03 15.34 -15.77
CA SER A 266 5.90 16.53 -15.77
C SER A 266 6.04 17.22 -14.41
N LEU A 267 5.16 16.91 -13.44
CA LEU A 267 5.34 17.36 -12.07
C LEU A 267 6.68 16.90 -11.47
N CYS A 268 7.28 15.79 -11.95
CA CYS A 268 8.61 15.37 -11.48
C CYS A 268 9.71 16.42 -11.75
N ARG A 269 9.48 17.36 -12.67
CA ARG A 269 10.41 18.45 -13.00
C ARG A 269 10.25 19.70 -12.14
N LEU A 270 9.22 19.73 -11.30
CA LEU A 270 9.00 20.82 -10.35
C LEU A 270 9.60 20.48 -9.00
N ASN A 271 10.08 21.49 -8.28
CA ASN A 271 10.48 21.30 -6.90
C ASN A 271 9.25 21.16 -5.97
N TYR A 272 9.48 20.77 -4.73
CA TYR A 272 8.42 20.53 -3.76
C TYR A 272 7.54 21.76 -3.46
N LEU A 273 8.14 22.95 -3.38
CA LEU A 273 7.41 24.20 -3.09
C LEU A 273 6.48 24.57 -4.25
N GLU A 274 6.96 24.44 -5.49
CA GLU A 274 6.17 24.68 -6.70
C GLU A 274 4.97 23.72 -6.77
N LYS A 275 5.17 22.43 -6.46
CA LYS A 275 4.07 21.45 -6.38
C LYS A 275 3.04 21.88 -5.35
N ASN A 276 3.44 22.15 -4.12
CA ASN A 276 2.50 22.57 -3.06
C ASN A 276 1.71 23.82 -3.46
N GLN A 277 2.36 24.82 -4.05
CA GLN A 277 1.69 26.02 -4.54
C GLN A 277 0.62 25.69 -5.60
N ILE A 278 0.90 24.79 -6.54
CA ILE A 278 -0.09 24.35 -7.53
C ILE A 278 -1.28 23.69 -6.81
N PHE A 279 -1.03 22.68 -5.99
CA PHE A 279 -2.11 21.89 -5.40
C PHE A 279 -2.91 22.67 -4.36
N ASP A 280 -2.30 23.48 -3.51
CA ASP A 280 -3.03 24.31 -2.54
C ASP A 280 -3.96 25.30 -3.24
N ARG A 281 -3.57 25.84 -4.40
CA ARG A 281 -4.42 26.74 -5.20
C ARG A 281 -5.54 25.99 -5.93
N ILE A 282 -5.26 24.79 -6.47
CA ILE A 282 -6.25 23.95 -7.15
C ILE A 282 -7.38 23.52 -6.22
N TYR A 283 -7.06 23.29 -4.94
CA TYR A 283 -8.00 22.86 -3.91
C TYR A 283 -8.57 24.01 -3.07
N ALA A 284 -7.94 25.19 -3.04
CA ALA A 284 -8.54 26.40 -2.48
C ALA A 284 -9.53 27.02 -3.48
N SER A 285 -10.83 26.96 -3.16
CA SER A 285 -11.97 27.30 -4.03
C SER A 285 -11.99 28.70 -4.67
N SER A 286 -11.02 29.59 -4.39
CA SER A 286 -11.02 31.01 -4.78
C SER A 286 -9.74 31.52 -5.44
N SER A 287 -8.71 30.69 -5.67
CA SER A 287 -7.42 31.17 -6.19
C SER A 287 -7.03 30.55 -7.53
N LYS A 288 -6.70 31.37 -8.54
CA LYS A 288 -6.07 30.88 -9.77
C LYS A 288 -4.65 30.39 -9.46
N VAL A 289 -4.26 29.26 -10.05
CA VAL A 289 -2.86 28.80 -10.03
C VAL A 289 -2.00 29.87 -10.72
N PRO A 290 -0.82 30.24 -10.16
CA PRO A 290 0.09 31.18 -10.81
C PRO A 290 0.42 30.70 -12.23
N GLN A 291 0.18 31.56 -13.22
CA GLN A 291 0.36 31.21 -14.64
C GLN A 291 1.79 30.74 -14.92
N GLN A 292 2.80 31.34 -14.28
CA GLN A 292 4.21 30.95 -14.40
C GLN A 292 4.46 29.47 -14.10
N LEU A 293 3.76 28.88 -13.13
CA LEU A 293 3.91 27.45 -12.78
C LEU A 293 3.31 26.55 -13.86
N PHE A 294 2.18 26.96 -14.45
CA PHE A 294 1.60 26.28 -15.60
C PHE A 294 2.42 26.47 -16.86
N ASP A 295 3.03 27.63 -17.07
CA ASP A 295 3.93 27.87 -18.20
C ASP A 295 5.20 27.01 -18.08
N LYS A 296 5.72 26.83 -16.87
CA LYS A 296 6.85 25.90 -16.61
C LYS A 296 6.46 24.46 -16.95
N LEU A 297 5.32 23.97 -16.46
CA LEU A 297 4.83 22.64 -16.83
C LEU A 297 4.59 22.50 -18.34
N ALA A 298 3.99 23.51 -18.96
CA ALA A 298 3.70 23.49 -20.38
C ALA A 298 4.98 23.50 -21.21
N SER A 299 6.03 24.19 -20.77
CA SER A 299 7.35 24.18 -21.40
C SER A 299 8.00 22.80 -21.32
N GLU A 300 7.90 22.11 -20.17
CA GLU A 300 8.37 20.72 -20.03
C GLU A 300 7.63 19.76 -20.97
N ILE A 301 6.32 19.93 -21.13
CA ILE A 301 5.51 19.11 -22.04
C ILE A 301 5.83 19.46 -23.51
N ALA A 302 6.04 20.74 -23.82
CA ALA A 302 6.40 21.20 -25.16
C ALA A 302 7.78 20.66 -25.60
N TYR A 303 8.71 20.47 -24.65
CA TYR A 303 9.97 19.79 -24.91
C TYR A 303 9.77 18.32 -25.34
N GLU A 304 8.74 17.64 -24.83
CA GLU A 304 8.39 16.27 -25.23
C GLU A 304 7.59 16.20 -26.54
N LYS A 305 6.74 17.20 -26.80
CA LYS A 305 5.83 17.25 -27.96
C LYS A 305 5.81 18.65 -28.54
N SER A 306 6.43 18.80 -29.70
CA SER A 306 6.27 20.00 -30.53
C SER A 306 4.78 20.17 -30.88
N GLY A 307 4.17 21.25 -30.39
CA GLY A 307 2.75 21.55 -30.59
C GLY A 307 1.83 21.26 -29.39
N PHE A 308 2.36 21.01 -28.18
CA PHE A 308 1.52 21.12 -26.99
C PHE A 308 1.01 22.57 -26.83
N THR A 309 -0.30 22.76 -26.80
CA THR A 309 -0.88 24.07 -26.50
C THR A 309 -0.72 24.35 -25.00
N ASN A 310 -0.26 25.54 -24.59
CA ASN A 310 -0.09 25.95 -23.18
C ASN A 310 -1.41 26.03 -22.36
N LYS A 311 -2.42 25.26 -22.70
CA LYS A 311 -3.71 25.16 -21.99
C LYS A 311 -3.71 23.92 -21.10
N ILE A 312 -3.10 24.05 -19.92
CA ILE A 312 -3.18 23.00 -18.89
C ILE A 312 -4.57 23.01 -18.25
N ASN A 313 -5.25 21.87 -18.31
CA ASN A 313 -6.50 21.67 -17.58
C ASN A 313 -6.21 21.31 -16.11
N ALA A 314 -6.48 22.23 -15.18
CA ALA A 314 -6.26 22.02 -13.76
C ALA A 314 -7.05 20.82 -13.19
N ASN A 315 -8.17 20.44 -13.80
CA ASN A 315 -8.94 19.27 -13.37
C ASN A 315 -8.18 17.96 -13.57
N SER A 316 -7.25 17.90 -14.54
CA SER A 316 -6.37 16.73 -14.71
C SER A 316 -5.48 16.48 -13.48
N LEU A 317 -5.24 17.48 -12.63
CA LEU A 317 -4.45 17.34 -11.41
C LEU A 317 -5.31 16.95 -10.18
N LYS A 318 -6.64 16.89 -10.31
CA LYS A 318 -7.57 16.58 -9.20
C LYS A 318 -7.93 15.09 -9.08
N GLN A 319 -7.33 14.23 -9.91
CA GLN A 319 -7.58 12.80 -9.93
C GLN A 319 -6.33 12.01 -10.31
N VAL A 320 -6.36 10.71 -10.00
CA VAL A 320 -5.39 9.75 -10.51
C VAL A 320 -5.91 9.13 -11.80
N TYR A 321 -5.02 8.53 -12.59
CA TYR A 321 -5.40 7.81 -13.81
C TYR A 321 -4.73 6.45 -13.86
N ILE A 322 -5.48 5.44 -14.30
CA ILE A 322 -4.92 4.18 -14.77
C ILE A 322 -4.34 4.42 -16.16
N VAL A 323 -3.08 4.03 -16.34
CA VAL A 323 -2.30 4.29 -17.55
C VAL A 323 -1.89 2.99 -18.23
N ARG A 324 -2.33 2.82 -19.48
CA ARG A 324 -1.77 1.82 -20.39
C ARG A 324 -0.42 2.34 -20.89
N ALA A 325 0.66 1.71 -20.43
CA ALA A 325 2.00 2.00 -20.88
C ALA A 325 2.30 1.24 -22.19
N ASN A 326 3.10 1.84 -23.08
CA ASN A 326 3.65 1.10 -24.21
C ASN A 326 4.77 0.20 -23.70
N PHE A 327 4.75 -1.08 -24.09
CA PHE A 327 5.67 -2.11 -23.60
C PHE A 327 7.06 -2.07 -24.24
N ASP A 328 7.25 -1.22 -25.25
CA ASP A 328 8.37 -1.24 -26.21
C ASP A 328 9.78 -1.17 -25.59
N ASN A 329 9.89 -0.74 -24.34
CA ASN A 329 11.18 -0.57 -23.64
C ASN A 329 11.27 -1.31 -22.29
N ASN A 330 10.29 -2.18 -21.96
CA ASN A 330 10.28 -2.86 -20.66
C ASN A 330 9.50 -4.18 -20.69
N GLU A 331 10.20 -5.26 -21.07
CA GLU A 331 9.63 -6.62 -21.13
C GLU A 331 8.99 -7.06 -19.80
N ARG A 332 9.53 -6.62 -18.67
CA ARG A 332 8.96 -6.92 -17.34
C ARG A 332 7.50 -6.44 -17.25
N ILE A 333 7.19 -5.25 -17.75
CA ILE A 333 5.83 -4.71 -17.71
C ILE A 333 4.91 -5.58 -18.58
N ALA A 334 5.37 -6.01 -19.76
CA ALA A 334 4.60 -6.88 -20.64
C ALA A 334 4.28 -8.23 -19.97
N ARG A 335 5.29 -8.90 -19.42
CA ARG A 335 5.13 -10.21 -18.76
C ARG A 335 4.24 -10.15 -17.52
N GLN A 336 4.25 -9.02 -16.82
CA GLN A 336 3.40 -8.80 -15.66
C GLN A 336 1.97 -8.34 -16.03
N ALA A 337 1.66 -8.21 -17.32
CA ALA A 337 0.44 -7.53 -17.79
C ALA A 337 0.24 -6.20 -17.03
N GLY A 338 1.35 -5.46 -16.86
CA GLY A 338 1.50 -4.36 -15.94
C GLY A 338 0.96 -3.05 -16.49
N LEU A 339 0.35 -2.27 -15.60
CA LEU A 339 -0.08 -0.90 -15.82
C LEU A 339 0.35 -0.06 -14.62
N PHE A 340 0.11 1.25 -14.70
CA PHE A 340 0.39 2.15 -13.59
C PHE A 340 -0.83 3.00 -13.25
N ILE A 341 -1.05 3.25 -11.97
CA ILE A 341 -1.80 4.41 -11.51
C ILE A 341 -0.80 5.57 -11.39
N ILE A 342 -0.98 6.62 -12.19
CA ILE A 342 -0.17 7.84 -12.07
C ILE A 342 -0.79 8.77 -11.02
N CYS A 343 -0.01 9.11 -10.01
CA CYS A 343 -0.46 9.90 -8.87
C CYS A 343 0.04 11.35 -8.91
N THR A 344 -0.73 12.23 -8.27
CA THR A 344 -0.53 13.68 -8.36
C THR A 344 0.28 14.23 -7.19
N HIS A 345 -0.31 14.22 -5.98
CA HIS A 345 0.26 14.77 -4.75
C HIS A 345 -0.17 13.96 -3.51
N PRO A 346 0.74 13.70 -2.54
CA PRO A 346 0.42 12.86 -1.38
C PRO A 346 -0.74 13.40 -0.53
N LYS A 347 -0.83 14.73 -0.35
CA LYS A 347 -1.89 15.38 0.45
C LYS A 347 -3.32 15.04 -0.02
N TYR A 348 -3.50 14.77 -1.31
CA TYR A 348 -4.82 14.51 -1.91
C TYR A 348 -4.97 13.09 -2.44
N HIS A 349 -3.90 12.29 -2.32
CA HIS A 349 -3.82 10.94 -2.88
C HIS A 349 -4.96 10.05 -2.39
N ASP A 350 -5.18 9.97 -1.08
CA ASP A 350 -6.14 9.04 -0.48
C ASP A 350 -7.56 9.29 -0.99
N HIS A 351 -7.98 10.55 -1.08
CA HIS A 351 -9.29 10.91 -1.64
C HIS A 351 -9.39 10.63 -3.16
N GLN A 352 -8.29 10.77 -3.91
CA GLN A 352 -8.30 10.54 -5.36
C GLN A 352 -8.34 9.04 -5.68
N ILE A 353 -7.48 8.24 -5.04
CA ILE A 353 -7.41 6.79 -5.27
C ILE A 353 -8.65 6.07 -4.74
N ASP A 354 -9.31 6.62 -3.70
CA ASP A 354 -10.55 6.05 -3.15
C ASP A 354 -11.65 5.84 -4.19
N LYS A 355 -11.67 6.71 -5.20
CA LYS A 355 -12.66 6.73 -6.28
C LYS A 355 -12.53 5.55 -7.24
N ILE A 356 -11.34 4.98 -7.36
CA ILE A 356 -11.04 3.90 -8.30
C ILE A 356 -10.85 2.55 -7.62
N PHE A 357 -10.96 2.45 -6.29
CA PHE A 357 -11.06 1.13 -5.65
C PHE A 357 -12.35 0.45 -6.06
N HIS A 358 -12.27 -0.84 -6.37
CA HIS A 358 -13.46 -1.65 -6.53
C HIS A 358 -14.21 -1.73 -5.19
N LYS A 359 -15.52 -1.48 -5.24
CA LYS A 359 -16.38 -1.45 -4.07
C LYS A 359 -17.59 -2.36 -4.23
N GLN A 360 -17.94 -3.07 -3.16
CA GLN A 360 -19.20 -3.80 -3.03
C GLN A 360 -19.97 -3.23 -1.84
N ASP A 361 -21.22 -2.84 -2.06
CA ASP A 361 -22.03 -2.11 -1.07
C ASP A 361 -21.33 -0.87 -0.48
N GLY A 362 -20.58 -0.15 -1.31
CA GLY A 362 -19.80 1.03 -0.89
C GLY A 362 -18.51 0.72 -0.12
N ARG A 363 -18.19 -0.55 0.13
CA ARG A 363 -16.98 -0.99 0.85
C ARG A 363 -15.91 -1.47 -0.10
N LYS A 364 -14.65 -1.09 0.16
CA LYS A 364 -13.49 -1.52 -0.65
C LYS A 364 -13.31 -3.03 -0.54
N VAL A 365 -13.19 -3.70 -1.67
CA VAL A 365 -12.96 -5.15 -1.68
C VAL A 365 -11.46 -5.45 -1.56
N ILE A 366 -11.11 -6.35 -0.63
CA ILE A 366 -9.76 -6.89 -0.46
C ILE A 366 -9.85 -8.42 -0.46
N ILE A 367 -8.97 -9.09 -1.18
CA ILE A 367 -8.78 -10.54 -1.04
C ILE A 367 -7.63 -10.77 -0.09
N HIS A 368 -7.89 -11.35 1.07
CA HIS A 368 -6.90 -11.70 2.08
C HIS A 368 -6.27 -13.06 1.76
N ILE A 369 -4.93 -13.09 1.78
CA ILE A 369 -4.11 -14.28 1.52
C ILE A 369 -3.37 -14.67 2.82
N PRO A 370 -3.88 -15.63 3.60
CA PRO A 370 -3.23 -16.07 4.83
C PRO A 370 -1.80 -16.56 4.59
N LYS A 371 -0.87 -16.23 5.50
CA LYS A 371 0.55 -16.62 5.39
C LYS A 371 0.74 -18.12 5.16
N TYR A 372 -0.07 -18.97 5.82
CA TYR A 372 0.09 -20.42 5.75
C TYR A 372 -0.23 -21.00 4.36
N LEU A 373 -1.00 -20.30 3.52
CA LEU A 373 -1.32 -20.71 2.15
C LEU A 373 -0.32 -20.23 1.11
N LYS A 374 0.47 -19.19 1.42
CA LYS A 374 1.37 -18.54 0.43
C LYS A 374 2.36 -19.50 -0.21
N LYS A 375 2.88 -20.47 0.55
CA LYS A 375 3.87 -21.43 0.04
C LYS A 375 3.25 -22.34 -1.02
N GLU A 376 2.11 -22.96 -0.71
CA GLU A 376 1.35 -23.81 -1.63
C GLU A 376 0.95 -23.04 -2.90
N LEU A 377 0.44 -21.81 -2.73
CA LEU A 377 0.06 -20.95 -3.85
C LEU A 377 1.25 -20.60 -4.75
N LEU A 378 2.43 -20.32 -4.20
CA LEU A 378 3.65 -20.08 -4.99
C LEU A 378 4.09 -21.32 -5.76
N GLU A 379 4.05 -22.50 -5.14
CA GLU A 379 4.40 -23.77 -5.81
C GLU A 379 3.44 -24.05 -6.98
N LEU A 380 2.15 -23.78 -6.81
CA LEU A 380 1.18 -23.89 -7.89
C LEU A 380 1.39 -22.84 -8.99
N LEU A 381 1.62 -21.58 -8.61
CA LEU A 381 1.88 -20.49 -9.56
C LEU A 381 3.12 -20.75 -10.40
N ASP A 382 4.14 -21.41 -9.82
CA ASP A 382 5.34 -21.82 -10.53
C ASP A 382 5.04 -22.78 -11.69
N ILE A 383 4.08 -23.71 -11.51
CA ILE A 383 3.60 -24.63 -12.57
C ILE A 383 2.95 -23.85 -13.72
N PHE A 384 2.29 -22.73 -13.42
CA PHE A 384 1.67 -21.84 -14.41
C PHE A 384 2.65 -20.80 -14.99
N ASP A 385 3.96 -20.96 -14.78
CA ASP A 385 4.99 -20.00 -15.21
C ASP A 385 4.82 -18.59 -14.60
N PHE A 386 4.25 -18.47 -13.40
CA PHE A 386 4.24 -17.24 -12.61
C PHE A 386 5.31 -17.32 -11.50
N ASN A 387 6.56 -17.11 -11.89
CA ASN A 387 7.70 -17.18 -10.99
C ASN A 387 8.68 -16.02 -11.22
N LYS A 388 9.77 -16.03 -10.45
CA LYS A 388 10.72 -14.93 -10.45
C LYS A 388 11.40 -14.76 -11.81
N ALA A 389 11.75 -15.85 -12.51
CA ALA A 389 12.44 -15.79 -13.80
C ALA A 389 11.51 -15.38 -14.96
N THR A 390 10.23 -15.76 -14.90
CA THR A 390 9.27 -15.37 -15.92
C THR A 390 8.79 -13.94 -15.70
N LEU A 391 8.46 -13.54 -14.46
CA LEU A 391 7.92 -12.21 -14.18
C LEU A 391 8.97 -11.11 -14.12
N TYR A 392 10.21 -11.43 -13.75
CA TYR A 392 11.33 -10.50 -13.80
C TYR A 392 12.34 -10.96 -14.85
N THR A 393 12.53 -10.15 -15.88
CA THR A 393 13.41 -10.49 -17.02
C THR A 393 14.89 -10.19 -16.76
N GLY A 394 15.22 -9.67 -15.57
CA GLY A 394 16.59 -9.33 -15.20
C GLY A 394 17.45 -10.58 -14.98
N MET A 395 18.70 -10.55 -15.46
CA MET A 395 19.63 -11.68 -15.29
C MET A 395 19.83 -12.08 -13.82
N ASP A 396 19.86 -11.10 -12.92
CA ASP A 396 20.00 -11.34 -11.48
C ASP A 396 18.81 -12.13 -10.92
N ASP A 397 17.60 -11.78 -11.36
CA ASP A 397 16.36 -12.42 -10.92
C ASP A 397 16.24 -13.85 -11.45
N VAL A 398 16.57 -14.05 -12.73
CA VAL A 398 16.64 -15.38 -13.35
C VAL A 398 17.70 -16.24 -12.68
N SER A 399 18.89 -15.69 -12.42
CA SER A 399 19.98 -16.42 -11.76
C SER A 399 19.63 -16.82 -10.34
N GLN A 400 18.94 -15.94 -9.58
CA GLN A 400 18.47 -16.29 -8.25
C GLN A 400 17.44 -17.42 -8.28
N TYR A 401 16.48 -17.36 -9.22
CA TYR A 401 15.48 -18.41 -9.38
C TYR A 401 16.10 -19.78 -9.70
N ILE A 402 17.06 -19.82 -10.63
CA ILE A 402 17.77 -21.06 -10.98
C ILE A 402 18.46 -21.67 -9.74
N LYS A 403 19.15 -20.85 -8.92
CA LYS A 403 19.78 -21.31 -7.67
C LYS A 403 18.75 -21.93 -6.71
N GLU A 404 17.61 -21.26 -6.53
CA GLU A 404 16.53 -21.74 -5.67
C GLU A 404 15.94 -23.08 -6.16
N MET A 405 15.79 -23.25 -7.48
CA MET A 405 15.37 -24.53 -8.07
C MET A 405 16.38 -25.65 -7.81
N THR A 406 17.68 -25.39 -8.02
CA THR A 406 18.72 -26.41 -7.82
C THR A 406 18.75 -26.93 -6.38
N HIS A 407 18.52 -26.05 -5.39
CA HIS A 407 18.43 -26.47 -3.99
C HIS A 407 17.25 -27.39 -3.69
N LYS A 408 16.18 -27.37 -4.50
CA LYS A 408 15.02 -28.27 -4.35
C LYS A 408 15.23 -29.65 -5.00
N MET A 409 16.23 -29.79 -5.87
CA MET A 409 16.56 -31.06 -6.55
C MET A 409 17.46 -31.96 -5.69
N LEU A 410 18.06 -31.41 -4.64
CA LEU A 410 18.81 -32.10 -3.59
C LEU A 410 17.86 -32.45 -2.44
#